data_AF-A0A2P4PUV6-F1
#
_entry.id   AF-A0A2P4PUV6-F1
#
_cell.length_a   1.000
_cell.length_b   1.000
_cell.length_c   1.000
_cell.angle_alpha   90.00
_cell.angle_beta   90.00
_cell.angle_gamma   90.00
#
_symmetry.space_group_name_H-M   'P 1'
#
loop_
_entity.id
_entity.type
_entity.pdbx_description
1 polymer ?
#
loop_
_entity_poly.entity_id
_entity_poly.type
_entity_poly.pdbx_seq_one_letter_code
_entity_poly.pdbx_strand_id
1 'polypeptide(L)'
;MWIKKSTKGIQIKNLVHRDFHTGNILILNYISYFSNCVLISDMGLCGEVDETKIYGVMPYMAPEVLRGKLYTQAADIYSFGMIMYFVATGKQPFGDHAHDHLLALDICKGIRPEISEPEAPKYYIDLMKKCWDLDKNNRPDIFEINKLITSFYELYVENFVTVENEEIVIQFKEAEEYRKANLTSIENYQTATHSQAIYTSRLLNPITKDLPKNDDDYNSQCLDQVI
;
A
#
# COMPACT_ATOMS: atom_id res chain seq x y z
N MET A 1 -1.73 16.76 4.73
CA MET A 1 -2.83 17.09 5.65
C MET A 1 -3.77 15.90 5.79
N TRP A 2 -3.38 14.91 6.60
CA TRP A 2 -4.24 13.77 6.92
C TRP A 2 -5.23 14.21 8.01
N ILE A 3 -6.51 14.18 7.66
CA ILE A 3 -7.69 14.32 8.54
C ILE A 3 -7.73 15.63 9.34
N LYS A 4 -8.30 16.68 8.73
CA LYS A 4 -9.00 17.73 9.48
C LYS A 4 -10.51 17.54 9.27
N LYS A 5 -11.17 17.02 10.32
CA LYS A 5 -12.62 16.85 10.53
C LYS A 5 -13.35 15.82 9.64
N SER A 6 -13.68 14.66 10.22
CA SER A 6 -15.02 14.10 10.02
C SER A 6 -15.97 14.79 11.03
N THR A 7 -17.06 15.34 10.53
CA THR A 7 -18.08 16.06 11.30
C THR A 7 -18.97 15.08 12.06
N LYS A 8 -18.46 14.60 13.20
CA LYS A 8 -19.15 14.10 14.40
C LYS A 8 -18.11 13.31 15.17
N GLY A 9 -17.93 13.60 16.46
CA GLY A 9 -16.89 13.02 17.32
C GLY A 9 -17.01 11.51 17.52
N ILE A 10 -16.74 10.74 16.47
CA ILE A 10 -16.51 9.30 16.51
C ILE A 10 -15.01 9.13 16.69
N GLN A 11 -14.64 8.37 17.70
CA GLN A 11 -13.26 8.06 18.02
C GLN A 11 -12.66 7.23 16.88
N ILE A 12 -12.00 7.90 15.92
CA ILE A 12 -11.35 7.31 14.73
C ILE A 12 -10.28 6.27 15.11
N LYS A 13 -9.89 6.20 16.38
CA LYS A 13 -8.83 5.33 16.90
C LYS A 13 -9.02 3.83 16.63
N ASN A 14 -10.23 3.36 16.30
CA ASN A 14 -10.50 1.93 16.06
C ASN A 14 -11.17 1.66 14.68
N LEU A 15 -11.19 2.63 13.78
CA LEU A 15 -11.81 2.45 12.47
C LEU A 15 -10.87 1.68 11.53
N VAL A 16 -11.40 0.73 10.76
CA VAL A 16 -10.69 -0.08 9.78
C VAL A 16 -11.44 0.00 8.45
N HIS A 17 -10.77 0.38 7.36
CA HIS A 17 -11.38 0.59 6.05
C HIS A 17 -11.74 -0.72 5.37
N ARG A 18 -10.86 -1.73 5.43
CA ARG A 18 -11.03 -3.08 4.85
C ARG A 18 -10.96 -3.23 3.34
N ASP A 19 -10.98 -2.12 2.60
CA ASP A 19 -10.85 -2.10 1.14
C ASP A 19 -10.09 -0.85 0.71
N PHE A 20 -8.96 -0.61 1.38
CA PHE A 20 -8.17 0.58 1.11
C PHE A 20 -7.30 0.34 -0.13
N HIS A 21 -7.58 1.06 -1.22
CA HIS A 21 -6.79 1.00 -2.45
C HIS A 21 -6.92 2.32 -3.21
N THR A 22 -6.15 2.47 -4.29
CA THR A 22 -6.10 3.70 -5.10
C THR A 22 -7.46 4.13 -5.67
N GLY A 23 -8.35 3.18 -5.96
CA GLY A 23 -9.73 3.45 -6.42
C GLY A 23 -10.64 4.07 -5.38
N ASN A 24 -10.29 3.98 -4.09
CA ASN A 24 -11.00 4.60 -2.97
C ASN A 24 -10.31 5.89 -2.47
N ILE A 25 -9.41 6.44 -3.28
CA ILE A 25 -8.78 7.75 -3.04
C ILE A 25 -9.33 8.76 -4.04
N LEU A 26 -10.01 9.79 -3.52
CA LEU A 26 -10.56 10.88 -4.32
C LEU A 26 -9.66 12.11 -4.21
N ILE A 27 -9.29 12.67 -5.37
CA ILE A 27 -8.53 13.93 -5.45
C ILE A 27 -9.50 15.04 -5.83
N LEU A 28 -9.75 15.96 -4.88
CA LEU A 28 -10.53 17.16 -5.13
C LEU A 28 -9.61 18.32 -5.52
N ASN A 29 -9.75 18.78 -6.75
CA ASN A 29 -9.07 19.97 -7.25
C ASN A 29 -9.96 21.19 -6.97
N TYR A 30 -9.67 21.93 -5.90
CA TYR A 30 -10.33 23.21 -5.62
C TYR A 30 -9.57 24.35 -6.32
N ILE A 31 -10.31 25.19 -7.04
CA ILE A 31 -9.78 26.33 -7.81
C ILE A 31 -9.35 27.52 -6.90
N SER A 32 -9.43 27.42 -5.57
CA SER A 32 -9.06 28.53 -4.68
C SER A 32 -8.16 28.13 -3.51
N TYR A 33 -6.96 28.73 -3.50
CA TYR A 33 -6.00 29.03 -2.41
C TYR A 33 -5.68 28.01 -1.31
N PHE A 34 -6.34 26.86 -1.24
CA PHE A 34 -6.02 25.74 -0.36
C PHE A 34 -5.81 24.49 -1.22
N SER A 35 -4.65 23.88 -1.00
CA SER A 35 -4.12 22.64 -1.58
C SER A 35 -5.15 21.60 -2.05
N ASN A 36 -4.80 20.84 -3.09
CA ASN A 36 -5.47 19.59 -3.47
C ASN A 36 -5.83 18.77 -2.23
N CYS A 37 -7.13 18.49 -2.04
CA CYS A 37 -7.61 17.69 -0.92
C CYS A 37 -7.68 16.23 -1.37
N VAL A 38 -6.98 15.35 -0.65
CA VAL A 38 -7.08 13.90 -0.82
C VAL A 38 -8.09 13.38 0.20
N LEU A 39 -9.15 12.73 -0.27
CA LEU A 39 -10.18 12.12 0.56
C LEU A 39 -10.16 10.60 0.40
N ILE A 40 -10.40 9.89 1.50
CA ILE A 40 -10.63 8.45 1.49
C ILE A 40 -12.15 8.23 1.41
N SER A 41 -12.60 7.46 0.42
CA SER A 41 -14.01 7.13 0.19
C SER A 41 -14.32 5.69 0.56
N ASP A 42 -15.56 5.27 0.29
CA ASP A 42 -16.04 3.89 0.44
C ASP A 42 -15.74 3.21 1.80
N MET A 43 -16.18 3.88 2.87
CA MET A 43 -16.22 3.29 4.21
C MET A 43 -17.35 2.27 4.38
N GLY A 44 -17.98 1.79 3.29
CA GLY A 44 -19.16 0.91 3.34
C GLY A 44 -18.88 -0.45 3.97
N LEU A 45 -17.62 -0.88 3.96
CA LEU A 45 -17.14 -2.11 4.59
C LEU A 45 -16.62 -1.90 6.02
N CYS A 46 -16.71 -0.67 6.53
CA CYS A 46 -16.34 -0.35 7.89
C CYS A 46 -17.47 -0.73 8.87
N GLY A 47 -17.46 -1.98 9.34
CA GLY A 47 -18.49 -2.48 10.27
C GLY A 47 -18.36 -3.96 10.63
N GLU A 48 -19.41 -4.54 11.22
CA GLU A 48 -19.55 -5.99 11.40
C GLU A 48 -19.71 -6.63 10.01
N VAL A 49 -18.69 -7.37 9.58
CA VAL A 49 -18.69 -8.09 8.32
C VAL A 49 -18.56 -9.57 8.65
N ASP A 50 -19.23 -10.38 7.84
CA ASP A 50 -19.07 -11.82 7.78
C ASP A 50 -17.58 -12.19 7.63
N GLU A 51 -16.95 -12.59 8.74
CA GLU A 51 -15.53 -12.96 8.80
C GLU A 51 -15.17 -14.14 7.89
N THR A 52 -16.17 -14.84 7.36
CA THR A 52 -15.95 -15.94 6.41
C THR A 52 -15.66 -15.45 5.00
N LYS A 53 -15.93 -14.18 4.66
CA LYS A 53 -15.75 -13.63 3.31
C LYS A 53 -14.50 -12.78 3.22
N ILE A 54 -13.60 -13.20 2.33
CA ILE A 54 -12.41 -12.44 1.95
C ILE A 54 -12.81 -11.63 0.71
N TYR A 55 -12.94 -10.32 0.88
CA TYR A 55 -13.38 -9.39 -0.17
C TYR A 55 -12.43 -8.21 -0.25
N GLY A 56 -12.09 -7.78 -1.46
CA GLY A 56 -11.26 -6.60 -1.71
C GLY A 56 -10.45 -6.70 -2.99
N VAL A 57 -9.43 -5.85 -3.11
CA VAL A 57 -8.49 -5.83 -4.26
C VAL A 57 -7.19 -6.53 -3.88
N MET A 58 -7.00 -7.77 -4.36
CA MET A 58 -5.93 -8.70 -3.92
C MET A 58 -4.53 -8.06 -3.76
N PRO A 59 -3.98 -7.30 -4.74
CA PRO A 59 -2.67 -6.65 -4.58
C PRO A 59 -2.51 -5.75 -3.35
N TYR A 60 -3.60 -5.15 -2.87
CA TYR A 60 -3.62 -4.24 -1.73
C TYR A 60 -3.96 -4.95 -0.41
N MET A 61 -4.29 -6.25 -0.44
CA MET A 61 -4.71 -6.99 0.75
C MET A 61 -3.52 -7.58 1.49
N ALA A 62 -3.50 -7.40 2.81
CA ALA A 62 -2.44 -7.93 3.65
C ALA A 62 -2.41 -9.46 3.68
N PRO A 63 -1.23 -10.10 3.82
CA PRO A 63 -1.07 -11.56 3.86
C PRO A 63 -1.99 -12.26 4.86
N GLU A 64 -2.13 -11.71 6.06
CA GLU A 64 -2.99 -12.29 7.09
C GLU A 64 -4.48 -12.26 6.70
N VAL A 65 -4.91 -11.25 5.95
CA VAL A 65 -6.30 -11.12 5.47
C VAL A 65 -6.55 -12.10 4.33
N LEU A 66 -5.60 -12.26 3.41
CA LEU A 66 -5.69 -13.28 2.35
C LEU A 66 -5.77 -14.70 2.92
N ARG A 67 -5.18 -14.96 4.10
CA ARG A 67 -5.29 -16.23 4.83
C ARG A 67 -6.59 -16.36 5.65
N GLY A 68 -7.50 -15.39 5.56
CA GLY A 68 -8.76 -15.39 6.29
C GLY A 68 -8.62 -15.09 7.79
N LYS A 69 -7.51 -14.47 8.23
CA LYS A 69 -7.40 -13.95 9.60
C LYS A 69 -8.16 -12.62 9.72
N LEU A 70 -8.47 -12.24 10.96
CA LEU A 70 -9.20 -11.01 11.26
C LEU A 70 -8.51 -9.77 10.67
N TYR A 71 -9.29 -8.92 10.01
CA TYR A 71 -8.83 -7.64 9.51
C TYR A 71 -8.52 -6.69 10.67
N THR A 72 -7.35 -6.05 10.62
CA THR A 72 -6.91 -5.08 11.64
C THR A 72 -6.43 -3.79 10.99
N GLN A 73 -6.17 -2.75 11.79
CA GLN A 73 -5.57 -1.51 11.28
C GLN A 73 -4.25 -1.75 10.57
N ALA A 74 -3.43 -2.70 11.05
CA ALA A 74 -2.18 -3.06 10.41
C ALA A 74 -2.36 -3.59 8.97
N ALA A 75 -3.54 -4.13 8.62
CA ALA A 75 -3.84 -4.51 7.25
C ALA A 75 -4.17 -3.29 6.37
N ASP A 76 -4.81 -2.24 6.90
CA ASP A 76 -4.91 -0.96 6.17
C ASP A 76 -3.54 -0.28 6.00
N ILE A 77 -2.63 -0.44 6.96
CA ILE A 77 -1.23 0.04 6.82
C ILE A 77 -0.50 -0.71 5.70
N TYR A 78 -0.72 -2.02 5.56
CA TYR A 78 -0.20 -2.78 4.42
C TYR A 78 -0.72 -2.22 3.10
N SER A 79 -2.04 -2.00 3.01
CA SER A 79 -2.66 -1.40 1.82
C SER A 79 -2.08 -0.02 1.52
N PHE A 80 -1.81 0.78 2.56
CA PHE A 80 -1.15 2.07 2.42
C PHE A 80 0.27 1.94 1.82
N GLY A 81 1.04 0.91 2.21
CA GLY A 81 2.33 0.61 1.57
C GLY A 81 2.21 0.32 0.07
N MET A 82 1.17 -0.40 -0.35
CA MET A 82 0.89 -0.65 -1.78
C MET A 82 0.45 0.62 -2.53
N ILE A 83 -0.28 1.51 -1.86
CA ILE A 83 -0.61 2.83 -2.41
C ILE A 83 0.65 3.70 -2.55
N MET A 84 1.57 3.65 -1.56
CA MET A 84 2.86 4.34 -1.66
C MET A 84 3.67 3.86 -2.87
N TYR A 85 3.69 2.55 -3.14
CA TYR A 85 4.32 2.00 -4.33
C TYR A 85 3.72 2.56 -5.62
N PHE A 86 2.39 2.60 -5.71
CA PHE A 86 1.71 3.20 -6.85
C PHE A 86 2.05 4.68 -7.02
N VAL A 87 2.09 5.45 -5.93
CA VAL A 87 2.45 6.88 -5.97
C VAL A 87 3.89 7.09 -6.42
N ALA A 88 4.82 6.26 -5.96
CA ALA A 88 6.23 6.37 -6.32
C ALA A 88 6.51 6.01 -7.79
N THR A 89 5.83 5.01 -8.33
CA THR A 89 6.18 4.39 -9.61
C THR A 89 5.17 4.64 -10.73
N GLY A 90 3.94 5.03 -10.40
CA GLY A 90 2.80 5.04 -11.30
C GLY A 90 2.32 3.64 -11.72
N LYS A 91 2.95 2.57 -11.23
CA LYS A 91 2.64 1.17 -11.57
C LYS A 91 1.63 0.61 -10.60
N GLN A 92 0.68 -0.18 -11.09
CA GLN A 92 -0.17 -0.97 -10.21
C GLN A 92 0.66 -2.06 -9.50
N PRO A 93 0.46 -2.32 -8.20
CA PRO A 93 1.14 -3.41 -7.51
C PRO A 93 0.79 -4.75 -8.17
N PHE A 94 1.81 -5.51 -8.59
CA PHE A 94 1.66 -6.78 -9.33
C PHE A 94 0.92 -6.66 -10.68
N GLY A 95 1.05 -5.50 -11.35
CA GLY A 95 0.47 -5.20 -12.66
C GLY A 95 0.79 -6.23 -13.75
N ASP A 96 1.94 -6.88 -13.64
CA ASP A 96 2.50 -7.87 -14.57
C ASP A 96 2.08 -9.32 -14.28
N HIS A 97 1.32 -9.57 -13.20
CA HIS A 97 0.92 -10.91 -12.78
C HIS A 97 -0.58 -11.16 -12.99
N ALA A 98 -0.95 -12.44 -13.17
CA ALA A 98 -2.34 -12.86 -13.01
C ALA A 98 -2.76 -12.71 -11.54
N HIS A 99 -3.96 -12.19 -11.27
CA HIS A 99 -4.47 -12.10 -9.90
C HIS A 99 -5.19 -13.40 -9.53
N ASP A 100 -4.41 -14.46 -9.36
CA ASP A 100 -4.86 -15.82 -9.10
C ASP A 100 -4.30 -16.38 -7.78
N HIS A 101 -4.37 -17.71 -7.61
CA HIS A 101 -3.91 -18.38 -6.40
C HIS A 101 -2.40 -18.28 -6.21
N LEU A 102 -1.62 -18.29 -7.30
CA LEU A 102 -0.16 -18.22 -7.24
C LEU A 102 0.27 -16.85 -6.72
N LEU A 103 -0.33 -15.78 -7.23
CA LEU A 103 -0.04 -14.44 -6.73
C LEU A 103 -0.42 -14.31 -5.24
N ALA A 104 -1.58 -14.82 -4.84
CA ALA A 104 -1.99 -14.79 -3.44
C ALA A 104 -1.01 -15.56 -2.53
N LEU A 105 -0.47 -16.68 -3.02
CA LEU A 105 0.55 -17.47 -2.33
C LEU A 105 1.88 -16.70 -2.22
N ASP A 106 2.31 -16.05 -3.30
CA ASP A 106 3.55 -15.27 -3.35
C ASP A 106 3.51 -14.06 -2.41
N ILE A 107 2.38 -13.34 -2.38
CA ILE A 107 2.15 -12.25 -1.40
C ILE A 107 2.32 -12.78 0.03
N CYS A 108 1.73 -13.95 0.32
CA CYS A 108 1.83 -14.58 1.63
C CYS A 108 3.23 -15.10 1.96
N LYS A 109 4.07 -15.39 0.96
CA LYS A 109 5.50 -15.73 1.12
C LYS A 109 6.40 -14.51 1.28
N GLY A 110 5.83 -13.30 1.24
CA GLY A 110 6.61 -12.06 1.38
C GLY A 110 7.11 -11.47 0.06
N ILE A 111 6.69 -11.99 -1.09
CA ILE A 111 6.99 -11.36 -2.39
C ILE A 111 6.29 -9.99 -2.46
N ARG A 112 7.01 -8.98 -2.95
CA ARG A 112 6.56 -7.59 -3.07
C ARG A 112 6.95 -7.04 -4.44
N PRO A 113 6.25 -6.01 -4.96
CA PRO A 113 6.66 -5.32 -6.18
C PRO A 113 8.07 -4.71 -6.05
N GLU A 114 8.84 -4.76 -7.13
CA GLU A 114 10.19 -4.21 -7.15
C GLU A 114 10.18 -2.68 -7.31
N ILE A 115 11.02 -2.02 -6.53
CA ILE A 115 11.28 -0.57 -6.64
C ILE A 115 12.76 -0.30 -6.42
N SER A 116 13.32 0.60 -7.22
CA SER A 116 14.73 1.00 -7.16
C SER A 116 14.90 2.38 -6.54
N GLU A 117 16.04 2.63 -5.87
CA GLU A 117 16.33 3.92 -5.21
C GLU A 117 16.29 5.15 -6.13
N PRO A 118 16.58 5.08 -7.45
CA PRO A 118 16.37 6.23 -8.33
C PRO A 118 14.89 6.62 -8.51
N GLU A 119 13.95 5.68 -8.39
CA GLU A 119 12.52 5.93 -8.62
C GLU A 119 11.87 6.73 -7.48
N ALA A 120 12.34 6.53 -6.25
CA ALA A 120 11.85 7.21 -5.06
C ALA A 120 12.93 7.37 -3.99
N PRO A 121 12.87 8.42 -3.15
CA PRO A 121 13.85 8.64 -2.10
C PRO A 121 13.98 7.43 -1.18
N LYS A 122 15.19 7.08 -0.75
CA LYS A 122 15.43 5.91 0.10
C LYS A 122 14.58 5.94 1.37
N TYR A 123 14.45 7.11 2.01
CA TYR A 123 13.57 7.29 3.17
C TYR A 123 12.09 6.94 2.89
N TYR A 124 11.61 7.25 1.67
CA TYR A 124 10.26 6.88 1.24
C TYR A 124 10.14 5.37 1.03
N ILE A 125 11.13 4.77 0.36
CA ILE A 125 11.19 3.32 0.12
C ILE A 125 11.23 2.55 1.44
N ASP A 126 12.02 3.01 2.41
CA ASP A 126 12.14 2.38 3.73
C ASP A 126 10.81 2.44 4.50
N LEU A 127 10.13 3.58 4.48
CA LEU A 127 8.79 3.70 5.09
C LEU A 127 7.77 2.80 4.40
N MET A 128 7.73 2.82 3.07
CA MET A 128 6.86 1.94 2.27
C MET A 128 7.11 0.47 2.61
N LYS A 129 8.40 0.08 2.74
CA LYS A 129 8.78 -1.29 3.08
C LYS A 129 8.35 -1.70 4.48
N LYS A 130 8.42 -0.79 5.45
CA LYS A 130 7.86 -1.02 6.79
C LYS A 130 6.34 -1.17 6.78
N CYS A 131 5.63 -0.40 5.95
CA CYS A 131 4.17 -0.47 5.85
C CYS A 131 3.69 -1.85 5.37
N TRP A 132 4.39 -2.49 4.42
CA TRP A 132 3.99 -3.79 3.86
C TRP A 132 4.76 -4.99 4.42
N ASP A 133 5.33 -4.86 5.62
CA ASP A 133 6.06 -5.94 6.31
C ASP A 133 5.20 -7.19 6.43
N LEU A 134 5.83 -8.36 6.34
CA LEU A 134 5.12 -9.64 6.44
C LEU A 134 4.51 -9.81 7.83
N ASP A 135 5.26 -9.48 8.89
CA ASP A 135 4.72 -9.45 10.24
C ASP A 135 3.98 -8.13 10.46
N LYS A 136 2.68 -8.23 10.69
CA LYS A 136 1.82 -7.08 10.95
C LYS A 136 2.24 -6.24 12.15
N ASN A 137 2.98 -6.81 13.11
CA ASN A 137 3.45 -6.11 14.30
C ASN A 137 4.68 -5.22 14.03
N ASN A 138 5.40 -5.47 12.93
CA ASN A 138 6.51 -4.62 12.50
C ASN A 138 6.05 -3.40 11.72
N ARG A 139 4.77 -3.36 11.32
CA ARG A 139 4.19 -2.26 10.56
C ARG A 139 3.99 -1.04 11.48
N PRO A 140 4.32 0.17 11.02
CA PRO A 140 4.17 1.37 11.83
C PRO A 140 2.70 1.69 12.07
N ASP A 141 2.41 2.38 13.18
CA ASP A 141 1.07 2.90 13.39
C ASP A 141 0.81 4.19 12.57
N ILE A 142 -0.45 4.60 12.52
CA ILE A 142 -0.86 5.79 11.75
C ILE A 142 -0.24 7.09 12.29
N PHE A 143 0.11 7.16 13.58
CA PHE A 143 0.74 8.34 14.17
C PHE A 143 2.21 8.43 13.74
N GLU A 144 2.92 7.30 13.71
CA GLU A 144 4.28 7.22 13.19
C GLU A 144 4.34 7.62 11.71
N ILE A 145 3.44 7.09 10.88
CA ILE A 145 3.34 7.46 9.46
C ILE A 145 3.05 8.97 9.32
N ASN A 146 2.07 9.50 10.05
CA ASN A 146 1.72 10.91 9.98
C ASN A 146 2.88 11.82 10.39
N LYS A 147 3.65 11.42 11.41
CA LYS A 147 4.84 12.15 11.84
C LYS A 147 5.88 12.19 10.71
N LEU A 148 6.20 11.03 10.12
CA LEU A 148 7.19 10.93 9.05
C LEU A 148 6.77 11.72 7.80
N ILE A 149 5.51 11.61 7.37
CA ILE A 149 4.99 12.35 6.21
C ILE A 149 4.98 13.85 6.46
N THR A 150 4.57 14.29 7.66
CA THR A 150 4.59 15.72 8.02
C THR A 150 6.01 16.27 7.96
N SER A 151 6.98 15.55 8.53
CA SER A 151 8.38 15.93 8.44
C SER A 151 8.85 16.04 6.99
N PHE A 152 8.53 15.07 6.11
CA PHE A 152 8.90 15.18 4.69
C PHE A 152 8.28 16.40 4.01
N TYR A 153 7.02 16.70 4.31
CA TYR A 153 6.32 17.85 3.74
C TYR A 153 6.94 19.18 4.18
N GLU A 154 7.24 19.34 5.47
CA GLU A 154 7.88 20.55 6.03
C GLU A 154 9.26 20.77 5.41
N LEU A 155 10.07 19.71 5.28
CA LEU A 155 11.40 19.79 4.68
C LEU A 155 11.37 20.22 3.20
N TYR A 156 10.44 19.66 2.43
CA TYR A 156 10.39 19.87 0.99
C TYR A 156 9.64 21.14 0.58
N VAL A 157 8.53 21.46 1.25
CA VAL A 157 7.63 22.56 0.86
C VAL A 157 7.98 23.86 1.59
N GLU A 158 8.34 23.78 2.87
CA GLU A 158 8.61 24.98 3.69
C GLU A 158 10.10 25.38 3.67
N ASN A 159 10.95 24.65 2.93
CA ASN A 159 12.41 24.86 2.83
C ASN A 159 13.13 24.95 4.19
N PHE A 160 12.60 24.28 5.21
CA PHE A 160 13.22 24.20 6.53
C PHE A 160 14.37 23.19 6.52
N VAL A 161 15.55 23.59 6.03
CA VAL A 161 16.73 22.71 5.98
C VAL A 161 17.57 22.86 7.25
N THR A 162 17.79 21.75 7.96
CA THR A 162 18.85 21.59 8.97
C THR A 162 19.91 20.62 8.44
N VAL A 163 21.13 20.64 9.00
CA VAL A 163 22.24 19.76 8.58
C VAL A 163 21.84 18.27 8.61
N GLU A 164 21.04 17.85 9.59
CA GLU A 164 20.54 16.47 9.72
C GLU A 164 19.54 16.07 8.61
N ASN A 165 18.89 17.04 7.97
CA ASN A 165 17.87 16.81 6.94
C ASN A 165 18.38 17.07 5.51
N GLU A 166 19.64 17.50 5.35
CA GLU A 166 20.24 17.74 4.02
C GLU A 166 20.25 16.48 3.15
N GLU A 167 20.58 15.32 3.73
CA GLU A 167 20.60 14.04 3.02
C GLU A 167 19.20 13.69 2.47
N ILE A 168 18.15 13.88 3.28
CA ILE A 168 16.77 13.63 2.87
C ILE A 168 16.43 14.54 1.68
N VAL A 169 16.70 15.83 1.78
CA VAL A 169 16.41 16.80 0.69
C VAL A 169 17.15 16.43 -0.60
N ILE A 170 18.40 15.97 -0.51
CA ILE A 170 19.18 15.50 -1.67
C ILE A 170 18.51 14.30 -2.32
N GLN A 171 18.14 13.27 -1.56
CA GLN A 171 17.46 12.08 -2.11
C GLN A 171 16.14 12.44 -2.82
N PHE A 172 15.38 13.40 -2.28
CA PHE A 172 14.15 13.89 -2.92
C PHE A 172 14.41 14.59 -4.25
N LYS A 173 15.47 15.40 -4.33
CA LYS A 173 15.88 16.07 -5.57
C LYS A 173 16.36 15.06 -6.62
N GLU A 174 17.22 14.13 -6.23
CA GLU A 174 17.75 13.09 -7.14
C GLU A 174 16.64 12.22 -7.72
N ALA A 175 15.70 11.78 -6.89
CA ALA A 175 14.55 11.00 -7.35
C ALA A 175 13.65 11.81 -8.31
N GLU A 176 13.50 13.11 -8.08
CA GLU A 176 12.74 13.99 -8.97
C GLU A 176 13.43 14.22 -10.32
N GLU A 177 14.75 14.41 -10.32
CA GLU A 177 15.55 14.51 -11.54
C GLU A 177 15.49 13.22 -12.35
N TYR A 178 15.61 12.06 -11.69
CA TYR A 178 15.47 10.75 -12.33
C TYR A 178 14.10 10.58 -12.98
N ARG A 179 13.00 10.91 -12.28
CA ARG A 179 11.64 10.82 -12.83
C ARG A 179 11.46 11.72 -14.06
N LYS A 180 11.96 12.96 -14.01
CA LYS A 180 11.91 13.88 -15.16
C LYS A 180 12.68 13.35 -16.37
N ALA A 181 13.84 12.73 -16.14
CA ALA A 181 14.64 12.14 -17.20
C ALA A 181 13.99 10.89 -17.83
N ASN A 182 13.14 10.17 -17.08
CA ASN A 182 12.54 8.89 -17.49
C ASN A 182 11.02 8.95 -17.76
N LEU A 183 10.46 10.14 -18.00
CA LEU A 183 9.02 10.38 -18.10
C LEU A 183 8.31 9.48 -19.13
N THR A 184 8.91 9.25 -20.30
CA THR A 184 8.35 8.42 -21.37
C THR A 184 8.25 6.94 -21.00
N SER A 185 9.21 6.43 -20.22
CA SER A 185 9.16 5.07 -19.68
C SER A 185 8.02 4.91 -18.67
N ILE A 186 7.75 5.96 -17.89
CA ILE A 186 6.67 5.99 -16.89
C ILE A 186 5.29 5.94 -17.54
N GLU A 187 5.07 6.67 -18.63
CA GLU A 187 3.82 6.60 -19.41
C GLU A 187 3.57 5.19 -19.97
N ASN A 188 4.62 4.52 -20.45
CA ASN A 188 4.50 3.14 -20.95
C ASN A 188 4.11 2.15 -19.83
N TYR A 189 4.60 2.33 -18.60
CA TYR A 189 4.23 1.46 -17.48
C TYR A 189 2.74 1.50 -17.13
N GLN A 190 2.04 2.60 -17.44
CA GLN A 190 0.60 2.70 -17.21
C GLN A 190 -0.22 1.83 -18.18
N THR A 191 0.39 1.33 -19.27
CA THR A 191 -0.32 0.64 -20.36
C THR A 191 -0.17 -0.89 -20.36
N ALA A 192 0.81 -1.44 -19.64
CA ALA A 192 1.10 -2.88 -19.67
C ALA A 192 0.63 -3.57 -18.38
N THR A 193 -0.66 -3.88 -18.30
CA THR A 193 -1.21 -4.77 -17.28
C THR A 193 -1.46 -6.17 -17.84
N HIS A 194 -1.18 -7.19 -17.04
CA HIS A 194 -1.51 -8.56 -17.38
C HIS A 194 -3.03 -8.69 -17.59
N SER A 195 -3.44 -9.46 -18.59
CA SER A 195 -4.86 -9.55 -18.99
C SER A 195 -5.79 -10.12 -17.90
N GLN A 196 -5.22 -10.81 -16.91
CA GLN A 196 -5.92 -11.37 -15.75
C GLN A 196 -5.70 -10.56 -14.45
N ALA A 197 -5.10 -9.37 -14.56
CA ALA A 197 -4.97 -8.46 -13.43
C ALA A 197 -6.31 -7.72 -13.20
N ILE A 198 -6.78 -7.74 -11.96
CA ILE A 198 -8.07 -7.17 -11.54
C ILE A 198 -7.87 -6.22 -10.35
N TYR A 199 -8.19 -4.94 -10.57
CA TYR A 199 -8.03 -3.84 -9.61
C TYR A 199 -9.36 -3.31 -9.06
N THR A 200 -10.42 -4.11 -9.19
CA THR A 200 -11.73 -3.85 -8.61
C THR A 200 -12.04 -4.87 -7.53
N SER A 201 -12.75 -4.45 -6.50
CA SER A 201 -13.05 -5.28 -5.33
C SER A 201 -13.91 -6.49 -5.72
N ARG A 202 -13.55 -7.68 -5.24
CA ARG A 202 -14.28 -8.92 -5.52
C ARG A 202 -14.12 -9.94 -4.39
N LEU A 203 -14.97 -10.97 -4.41
CA LEU A 203 -14.84 -12.12 -3.51
C LEU A 203 -13.62 -12.96 -3.90
N LEU A 204 -12.71 -13.19 -2.96
CA LEU A 204 -11.44 -13.90 -3.17
C LEU A 204 -11.41 -15.29 -2.53
N ASN A 205 -12.43 -15.71 -1.79
CA ASN A 205 -12.52 -17.06 -1.20
C ASN A 205 -12.15 -18.20 -2.17
N PRO A 206 -12.61 -18.23 -3.44
CA PRO A 206 -12.25 -19.32 -4.36
C PRO A 206 -10.75 -19.43 -4.65
N ILE A 207 -10.03 -18.30 -4.55
CA ILE A 207 -8.61 -18.17 -4.83
C ILE A 207 -7.77 -18.42 -3.58
N THR A 208 -8.31 -18.08 -2.41
CA THR A 208 -7.60 -18.09 -1.12
C THR A 208 -7.84 -19.35 -0.28
N LYS A 209 -8.83 -20.17 -0.64
CA LYS A 209 -9.26 -21.37 0.12
C LYS A 209 -8.14 -22.34 0.52
N ASP A 210 -7.12 -22.49 -0.33
CA ASP A 210 -6.04 -23.46 -0.16
C ASP A 210 -4.74 -22.80 0.33
N LEU A 211 -4.79 -21.52 0.73
CA LEU A 211 -3.62 -20.85 1.28
C LEU A 211 -3.25 -21.42 2.66
N PRO A 212 -1.96 -21.59 2.96
CA PRO A 212 -1.51 -21.99 4.28
C PRO A 212 -1.94 -20.97 5.34
N LYS A 213 -2.42 -21.45 6.49
CA LYS A 213 -3.01 -20.57 7.51
C LYS A 213 -1.95 -19.89 8.37
N ASN A 214 -0.79 -20.50 8.51
CA ASN A 214 0.34 -19.96 9.26
C ASN A 214 1.62 -19.92 8.41
N ASP A 215 2.57 -19.08 8.82
CA ASP A 215 3.85 -18.93 8.13
C ASP A 215 4.71 -20.22 8.20
N ASP A 216 4.50 -21.06 9.21
CA ASP A 216 5.22 -22.33 9.38
C ASP A 216 4.74 -23.45 8.45
N ASP A 217 3.53 -23.34 7.91
CA ASP A 217 2.89 -24.38 7.10
C ASP A 217 3.57 -24.55 5.71
N TYR A 218 4.36 -23.56 5.28
CA TYR A 218 5.08 -23.58 4.01
C TYR A 218 6.25 -24.58 3.99
N ASN A 219 6.84 -24.88 5.16
CA ASN A 219 7.97 -25.79 5.26
C ASN A 219 7.55 -27.28 5.16
N SER A 220 6.26 -27.60 5.37
CA SER A 220 5.77 -28.98 5.28
C SER A 220 5.45 -29.42 3.86
N GLN A 221 5.19 -28.50 2.94
CA GLN A 221 4.80 -28.82 1.55
C GLN A 221 6.00 -29.08 0.62
N CYS A 222 7.24 -28.84 1.09
CA CYS A 222 8.46 -29.09 0.31
C CYS A 222 9.01 -30.52 0.43
N LEU A 223 8.38 -31.41 1.22
CA LEU A 223 8.90 -32.78 1.45
C LEU A 223 8.21 -33.88 0.62
N ASP A 224 7.11 -33.57 -0.09
CA ASP A 224 6.28 -34.60 -0.74
C ASP A 224 6.43 -34.69 -2.29
N GLN A 225 7.55 -34.23 -2.87
CA GLN A 225 7.82 -34.37 -4.31
C GLN A 225 9.13 -35.10 -4.66
N VAL A 226 9.60 -36.00 -3.81
CA VAL A 226 10.68 -36.94 -4.18
C VAL A 226 10.32 -38.36 -3.75
N ILE A 227 9.51 -39.06 -4.56
CA ILE A 227 9.56 -40.52 -4.76
C ILE A 227 9.29 -40.81 -6.23
#